data_AF-A0A7C5J6Q9-F1
#
_entry.id   AF-A0A7C5J6Q9-F1
#
_cell.length_a   1.000
_cell.length_b   1.000
_cell.length_c   1.000
_cell.angle_alpha   90.00
_cell.angle_beta   90.00
_cell.angle_gamma   90.00
#
_symmetry.space_group_name_H-M   'P 1'
#
loop_
_entity.id
_entity.type
_entity.pdbx_description
1 polymer ?
#
loop_
_entity_poly.entity_id
_entity_poly.type
_entity_poly.pdbx_seq_one_letter_code
_entity_poly.pdbx_strand_id
1 'polypeptide(L)'
;FDFLHGDDMCGERFAELFEGPARQPESRITKREMDVARSIQEVTERIVLQMARHAHAVTGAENLCMAGGVALNCVANGRLLREGPFSNIWIQPAAGDAGGALGAALDAHHRYFERPRVRRGDGRPAQRGSCFGPSFGDEEIEAFLDTQGVPFRRLSSEERAPTVAGLLAEGTIVGHFAGRTEFGPRALGARSILGDARNPDMQVKLNLKIKYRESFRPFAPAVLWNRAPEYFELEGESPYMLLVAPVHPDRRLPYERGDGEDMLEIVQRPRSDVPAVTHVDYSARVQTVHPCDNPRFHELLAAFEEQTGCPLLVNTSFNVRGEPIVNTPYDAYRCFMRTDMDALVLEDFLLLKEEQPPWPEEGRAMDEWAVENPRADPELVAELEAIFDETVEPKLRSNGSSSFGAPGWHPVNDSAYPRAIPEGTNDPVMAIVRLTHSWTSLELTEAMSEGLRRAFTLVDRRLRTHAVGTVSDRAYVMF
;
A
#
# COMPACT_ATOMS: atom_id res chain seq x y z
N PHE A 1 -0.17 -30.28 18.86
CA PHE A 1 0.42 -29.23 18.02
C PHE A 1 1.89 -29.51 17.97
N ASP A 2 2.47 -29.53 16.78
CA ASP A 2 3.80 -30.08 16.57
C ASP A 2 4.86 -28.98 16.46
N PHE A 3 4.45 -27.69 16.47
CA PHE A 3 5.35 -26.53 16.41
C PHE A 3 6.35 -26.43 17.58
N LEU A 4 6.18 -27.23 18.63
CA LEU A 4 7.14 -27.33 19.73
C LEU A 4 8.34 -28.23 19.39
N HIS A 5 8.19 -29.13 18.41
CA HIS A 5 9.13 -30.22 18.10
C HIS A 5 9.37 -30.44 16.60
N GLY A 6 8.75 -29.66 15.72
CA GLY A 6 8.91 -29.71 14.27
C GLY A 6 8.48 -28.41 13.58
N ASP A 7 8.54 -28.40 12.25
CA ASP A 7 8.26 -27.21 11.42
C ASP A 7 6.76 -27.00 11.14
N ASP A 8 5.91 -27.95 11.53
CA ASP A 8 4.47 -27.92 11.28
C ASP A 8 3.66 -27.47 12.50
N MET A 9 2.63 -26.65 12.25
CA MET A 9 1.70 -26.23 13.32
C MET A 9 0.91 -27.43 13.89
N CYS A 10 0.48 -28.34 13.03
CA CYS A 10 -0.42 -29.45 13.36
C CYS A 10 0.21 -30.80 13.04
N GLY A 11 0.02 -31.78 13.94
CA GLY A 11 0.55 -33.15 13.81
C GLY A 11 -0.51 -34.20 13.54
N GLU A 12 -0.09 -35.48 13.57
CA GLU A 12 -0.97 -36.65 13.35
C GLU A 12 -2.18 -36.67 14.29
N ARG A 13 -1.98 -36.38 15.59
CA ARG A 13 -3.11 -36.32 16.55
C ARG A 13 -4.13 -35.22 16.22
N PHE A 14 -3.68 -34.11 15.64
CA PHE A 14 -4.59 -33.05 15.18
C PHE A 14 -5.35 -33.54 13.94
N ALA A 15 -4.65 -34.20 13.03
CA ALA A 15 -5.27 -34.79 11.84
C ALA A 15 -6.33 -35.83 12.21
N GLU A 16 -6.05 -36.74 13.14
CA GLU A 16 -7.01 -37.71 13.66
C GLU A 16 -8.23 -37.04 14.30
N LEU A 17 -8.01 -36.05 15.17
CA LEU A 17 -9.08 -35.34 15.87
C LEU A 17 -10.03 -34.61 14.90
N PHE A 18 -9.49 -34.05 13.83
CA PHE A 18 -10.27 -33.32 12.84
C PHE A 18 -10.56 -34.13 11.58
N GLU A 19 -10.46 -35.46 11.62
CA GLU A 19 -10.89 -36.36 10.53
C GLU A 19 -10.12 -36.21 9.19
N GLY A 20 -8.81 -35.96 9.26
CA GLY A 20 -7.93 -36.00 8.08
C GLY A 20 -6.66 -35.15 8.18
N PRO A 21 -5.75 -35.25 7.21
CA PRO A 21 -4.51 -34.44 7.21
C PRO A 21 -4.79 -32.95 6.98
N ALA A 22 -3.75 -32.14 7.14
CA ALA A 22 -3.75 -30.75 6.70
C ALA A 22 -4.04 -30.67 5.19
N ARG A 23 -4.83 -29.66 4.80
CA ARG A 23 -5.18 -29.44 3.39
C ARG A 23 -3.91 -29.07 2.61
N GLN A 24 -3.65 -29.76 1.51
CA GLN A 24 -2.61 -29.37 0.56
C GLN A 24 -2.94 -27.99 -0.04
N PRO A 25 -1.98 -27.06 -0.16
CA PRO A 25 -2.21 -25.76 -0.81
C PRO A 25 -2.89 -25.89 -2.18
N GLU A 26 -3.72 -24.92 -2.55
CA GLU A 26 -4.49 -24.87 -3.83
C GLU A 26 -5.46 -26.04 -4.14
N SER A 27 -5.53 -27.08 -3.32
CA SER A 27 -6.58 -28.09 -3.43
C SER A 27 -7.99 -27.53 -3.16
N ARG A 28 -9.03 -28.30 -3.48
CA ARG A 28 -10.42 -27.90 -3.20
C ARG A 28 -10.63 -27.74 -1.69
N ILE A 29 -11.27 -26.65 -1.29
CA ILE A 29 -11.75 -26.45 0.08
C ILE A 29 -13.04 -27.26 0.23
N THR A 30 -13.05 -28.22 1.17
CA THR A 30 -14.22 -29.05 1.46
C THR A 30 -15.00 -28.50 2.65
N LYS A 31 -16.19 -29.05 2.89
CA LYS A 31 -17.01 -28.72 4.05
C LYS A 31 -16.24 -28.88 5.37
N ARG A 32 -15.37 -29.90 5.47
CA ARG A 32 -14.53 -30.15 6.65
C ARG A 32 -13.66 -28.94 6.98
N GLU A 33 -12.93 -28.40 5.99
CA GLU A 33 -12.07 -27.23 6.23
C GLU A 33 -12.89 -25.98 6.59
N MET A 34 -14.08 -25.83 5.99
CA MET A 34 -14.99 -24.73 6.34
C MET A 34 -15.51 -24.85 7.78
N ASP A 35 -15.92 -26.05 8.20
CA ASP A 35 -16.44 -26.31 9.54
C ASP A 35 -15.35 -26.12 10.60
N VAL A 36 -14.11 -26.55 10.33
CA VAL A 36 -12.94 -26.29 11.20
C VAL A 36 -12.66 -24.79 11.29
N ALA A 37 -12.60 -24.07 10.17
CA ALA A 37 -12.34 -22.63 10.16
C ALA A 37 -13.41 -21.85 10.93
N ARG A 38 -14.70 -22.17 10.72
CA ARG A 38 -15.81 -21.58 11.46
C ARG A 38 -15.71 -21.86 12.96
N SER A 39 -15.43 -23.11 13.34
CA SER A 39 -15.35 -23.51 14.74
C SER A 39 -14.22 -22.78 15.48
N ILE A 40 -13.04 -22.66 14.85
CA ILE A 40 -11.92 -21.90 15.40
C ILE A 40 -12.32 -20.44 15.59
N GLN A 41 -12.94 -19.83 14.58
CA GLN A 41 -13.39 -18.45 14.65
C GLN A 41 -14.40 -18.22 15.79
N GLU A 42 -15.40 -19.09 15.94
CA GLU A 42 -16.40 -19.01 17.02
C GLU A 42 -15.76 -19.14 18.42
N VAL A 43 -14.81 -20.06 18.57
CA VAL A 43 -14.07 -20.23 19.82
C VAL A 43 -13.19 -19.01 20.11
N THR A 44 -12.49 -18.46 19.11
CA THR A 44 -11.69 -17.24 19.25
C THR A 44 -12.55 -16.07 19.72
N GLU A 45 -13.70 -15.84 19.10
CA GLU A 45 -14.62 -14.77 19.51
C GLU A 45 -15.10 -14.92 20.96
N ARG A 46 -15.47 -16.14 21.36
CA ARG A 46 -15.91 -16.44 22.72
C ARG A 46 -14.80 -16.14 23.74
N ILE A 47 -13.57 -16.55 23.43
CA ILE A 47 -12.41 -16.31 24.31
C ILE A 47 -12.12 -14.80 24.41
N VAL A 48 -12.11 -14.07 23.29
CA VAL A 48 -11.89 -12.62 23.28
C VAL A 48 -12.94 -11.90 24.15
N LEU A 49 -14.21 -12.26 24.02
CA LEU A 49 -15.27 -11.69 24.86
C LEU A 49 -15.10 -12.03 26.34
N GLN A 50 -14.72 -13.26 26.68
CA GLN A 50 -14.47 -13.67 28.07
C GLN A 50 -13.30 -12.90 28.67
N MET A 51 -12.21 -12.76 27.93
CA MET A 51 -11.05 -11.97 28.35
C MET A 51 -11.41 -10.49 28.53
N ALA A 52 -12.18 -9.92 27.61
CA ALA A 52 -12.66 -8.54 27.71
C ALA A 52 -13.55 -8.32 28.95
N ARG A 53 -14.49 -9.23 29.22
CA ARG A 53 -15.34 -9.18 30.43
C ARG A 53 -14.52 -9.29 31.70
N HIS A 54 -13.53 -10.18 31.73
CA HIS A 54 -12.61 -10.29 32.86
C HIS A 54 -11.80 -9.00 33.06
N ALA A 55 -11.22 -8.45 31.99
CA ALA A 55 -10.48 -7.19 32.04
C ALA A 55 -11.36 -6.03 32.55
N HIS A 56 -12.61 -5.94 32.09
CA HIS A 56 -13.57 -4.95 32.57
C HIS A 56 -13.91 -5.14 34.06
N ALA A 57 -14.14 -6.38 34.50
CA ALA A 57 -14.44 -6.67 35.90
C ALA A 57 -13.27 -6.32 36.84
N VAL A 58 -12.03 -6.49 36.39
CA VAL A 58 -10.82 -6.18 37.19
C VAL A 58 -10.51 -4.69 37.20
N THR A 59 -10.75 -3.98 36.09
CA THR A 59 -10.31 -2.58 35.92
C THR A 59 -11.40 -1.54 36.14
N GLY A 60 -12.67 -1.89 35.89
CA GLY A 60 -13.80 -0.96 35.83
C GLY A 60 -13.67 0.10 34.73
N ALA A 61 -12.76 -0.06 33.76
CA ALA A 61 -12.48 0.93 32.74
C ALA A 61 -13.55 0.95 31.64
N GLU A 62 -13.94 2.14 31.20
CA GLU A 62 -14.91 2.31 30.11
C GLU A 62 -14.33 2.03 28.71
N ASN A 63 -13.00 2.09 28.57
CA ASN A 63 -12.31 2.04 27.29
C ASN A 63 -11.31 0.88 27.24
N LEU A 64 -11.32 0.12 26.14
CA LEU A 64 -10.41 -0.99 25.89
C LEU A 64 -9.42 -0.65 24.78
N CYS A 65 -8.12 -0.80 25.04
CA CYS A 65 -7.07 -0.73 24.02
C CYS A 65 -6.55 -2.13 23.69
N MET A 66 -6.41 -2.44 22.41
CA MET A 66 -6.07 -3.77 21.90
C MET A 66 -4.85 -3.73 20.98
N ALA A 67 -3.95 -4.68 21.20
CA ALA A 67 -2.80 -5.01 20.37
C ALA A 67 -2.54 -6.52 20.46
N GLY A 68 -1.52 -7.01 19.75
CA GLY A 68 -1.24 -8.44 19.54
C GLY A 68 -1.89 -8.96 18.25
N GLY A 69 -1.29 -9.98 17.63
CA GLY A 69 -1.73 -10.49 16.32
C GLY A 69 -3.20 -10.89 16.24
N VAL A 70 -3.77 -11.40 17.34
CA VAL A 70 -5.21 -11.75 17.44
C VAL A 70 -6.12 -10.53 17.31
N ALA A 71 -5.67 -9.34 17.70
CA ALA A 71 -6.43 -8.09 17.57
C ALA A 71 -6.60 -7.63 16.11
N LEU A 72 -5.96 -8.28 15.14
CA LEU A 72 -6.25 -8.09 13.71
C LEU A 72 -7.51 -8.86 13.25
N ASN A 73 -8.11 -9.69 14.12
CA ASN A 73 -9.34 -10.41 13.82
C ASN A 73 -10.55 -9.46 13.89
N CYS A 74 -10.83 -8.81 12.77
CA CYS A 74 -11.92 -7.84 12.63
C CYS A 74 -13.32 -8.39 12.93
N VAL A 75 -13.55 -9.70 12.77
CA VAL A 75 -14.83 -10.34 13.10
C VAL A 75 -15.01 -10.37 14.62
N ALA A 76 -13.98 -10.82 15.35
CA ALA A 76 -13.97 -10.80 16.82
C ALA A 76 -14.04 -9.37 17.37
N ASN A 77 -13.34 -8.42 16.75
CA ASN A 77 -13.40 -7.01 17.14
C ASN A 77 -14.81 -6.41 16.95
N GLY A 78 -15.47 -6.68 15.82
CA GLY A 78 -16.82 -6.21 15.56
C GLY A 78 -17.83 -6.78 16.55
N ARG A 79 -17.68 -8.06 16.92
CA ARG A 79 -18.51 -8.67 17.96
C ARG A 79 -18.24 -8.09 19.35
N LEU A 80 -16.97 -7.87 19.69
CA LEU A 80 -16.57 -7.25 20.95
C LEU A 80 -17.10 -5.81 21.08
N LEU A 81 -17.13 -5.05 20.00
CA LEU A 81 -17.72 -3.71 20.00
C LEU A 81 -19.22 -3.73 20.34
N ARG A 82 -19.97 -4.71 19.81
CA ARG A 82 -21.42 -4.82 20.03
C ARG A 82 -21.82 -5.47 21.35
N GLU A 83 -21.08 -6.49 21.78
CA GLU A 83 -21.46 -7.37 22.92
C GLU A 83 -20.56 -7.19 24.15
N GLY A 84 -19.47 -6.43 24.02
CA GLY A 84 -18.50 -6.19 25.08
C GLY A 84 -19.01 -5.20 26.13
N PRO A 85 -18.40 -5.19 27.32
CA PRO A 85 -18.79 -4.28 28.39
C PRO A 85 -18.18 -2.87 28.26
N PHE A 86 -17.39 -2.61 27.21
CA PHE A 86 -16.67 -1.35 27.04
C PHE A 86 -17.46 -0.38 26.15
N SER A 87 -17.45 0.91 26.49
CA SER A 87 -18.08 1.96 25.70
C SER A 87 -17.30 2.28 24.43
N ASN A 88 -15.97 2.16 24.48
CA ASN A 88 -15.12 2.36 23.30
C ASN A 88 -14.02 1.31 23.24
N ILE A 89 -13.65 0.93 22.03
CA ILE A 89 -12.47 0.12 21.77
C ILE A 89 -11.52 0.84 20.82
N TRP A 90 -10.22 0.73 21.08
CA TRP A 90 -9.17 1.19 20.19
C TRP A 90 -8.26 0.01 19.85
N ILE A 91 -7.98 -0.16 18.55
CA ILE A 91 -7.23 -1.30 18.04
C ILE A 91 -6.07 -0.73 17.23
N GLN A 92 -4.85 -1.15 17.54
CA GLN A 92 -3.67 -0.71 16.79
C GLN A 92 -3.75 -1.24 15.33
N PRO A 93 -3.67 -0.41 14.27
CA PRO A 93 -3.57 -0.84 12.86
C PRO A 93 -2.54 -1.94 12.54
N ALA A 94 -1.32 -1.80 13.04
CA ALA A 94 -0.24 -2.77 13.06
C ALA A 94 -0.23 -3.55 14.39
N ALA A 95 -1.36 -4.18 14.78
CA ALA A 95 -1.49 -4.83 16.08
C ALA A 95 -0.51 -5.99 16.33
N GLY A 96 -0.04 -6.66 15.26
CA GLY A 96 0.97 -7.71 15.38
C GLY A 96 2.35 -7.18 15.77
N ASP A 97 3.37 -8.02 15.61
CA ASP A 97 4.73 -7.73 16.10
C ASP A 97 5.36 -6.48 15.48
N ALA A 98 4.94 -6.10 14.26
CA ALA A 98 5.35 -4.84 13.62
C ALA A 98 5.07 -3.61 14.50
N GLY A 99 3.93 -3.57 15.20
CA GLY A 99 3.58 -2.47 16.10
C GLY A 99 4.45 -2.38 17.35
N GLY A 100 5.23 -3.42 17.66
CA GLY A 100 6.14 -3.47 18.80
C GLY A 100 7.21 -2.37 18.76
N ALA A 101 7.71 -2.01 17.57
CA ALA A 101 8.68 -0.93 17.41
C ALA A 101 8.10 0.43 17.85
N LEU A 102 6.87 0.73 17.43
CA LEU A 102 6.15 1.94 17.86
C LEU A 102 5.87 1.91 19.36
N GLY A 103 5.43 0.76 19.88
CA GLY A 103 5.19 0.56 21.31
C GLY A 103 6.43 0.81 22.17
N ALA A 104 7.57 0.25 21.77
CA ALA A 104 8.85 0.42 22.46
C ALA A 104 9.32 1.88 22.45
N ALA A 105 9.21 2.57 21.31
CA ALA A 105 9.55 3.98 21.20
C ALA A 105 8.67 4.86 22.11
N LEU A 106 7.36 4.60 22.16
CA LEU A 106 6.42 5.31 23.02
C LEU A 106 6.65 5.01 24.51
N ASP A 107 6.99 3.77 24.87
CA ASP A 107 7.32 3.38 26.24
C ASP A 107 8.59 4.11 26.72
N ALA A 108 9.66 4.09 25.92
CA ALA A 108 10.89 4.83 26.22
C ALA A 108 10.61 6.34 26.34
N HIS A 109 9.90 6.93 25.38
CA HIS A 109 9.62 8.37 25.38
C HIS A 109 8.82 8.82 26.62
N HIS A 110 7.76 8.10 26.98
CA HIS A 110 6.86 8.52 28.04
C HIS A 110 7.25 8.04 29.43
N ARG A 111 7.89 6.87 29.56
CA ARG A 111 8.23 6.29 30.86
C ARG A 111 9.68 6.47 31.23
N TYR A 112 10.60 6.24 30.30
CA TYR A 112 12.03 6.37 30.57
C TYR A 112 12.48 7.83 30.53
N PHE A 113 12.06 8.58 29.52
CA PHE A 113 12.37 10.01 29.38
C PHE A 113 11.32 10.94 30.00
N GLU A 114 10.30 10.38 30.67
CA GLU A 114 9.24 11.12 31.40
C GLU A 114 8.57 12.24 30.59
N ARG A 115 8.48 12.09 29.26
CA ARG A 115 7.84 13.09 28.42
C ARG A 115 6.32 13.02 28.58
N PRO A 116 5.62 14.15 28.76
CA PRO A 116 4.19 14.15 28.97
C PRO A 116 3.44 13.62 27.74
N ARG A 117 2.34 12.91 27.97
CA ARG A 117 1.41 12.53 26.89
C ARG A 117 0.58 13.75 26.50
N VAL A 118 0.67 14.15 25.23
CA VAL A 118 -0.15 15.24 24.68
C VAL A 118 -1.42 14.64 24.10
N ARG A 119 -2.58 14.96 24.69
CA ARG A 119 -3.87 14.68 24.06
C ARG A 119 -4.11 15.71 22.97
N ARG A 120 -4.49 15.26 21.78
CA ARG A 120 -5.00 16.16 20.74
C ARG A 120 -6.39 16.64 21.14
N GLY A 121 -6.67 17.91 20.90
CA GLY A 121 -7.94 18.56 21.26
C GLY A 121 -9.09 18.24 20.32
N ASP A 122 -8.84 17.54 19.20
CA ASP A 122 -9.85 17.18 18.20
C ASP A 122 -10.59 15.87 18.51
N GLY A 123 -10.26 15.19 19.62
CA GLY A 123 -10.90 13.94 20.03
C GLY A 123 -10.56 12.73 19.14
N ARG A 124 -9.71 12.89 18.11
CA ARG A 124 -9.34 11.82 17.18
C ARG A 124 -7.95 11.24 17.50
N PRO A 125 -7.69 9.95 17.19
CA PRO A 125 -6.39 9.35 17.43
C PRO A 125 -5.27 10.05 16.64
N ALA A 126 -4.12 10.25 17.27
CA ALA A 126 -2.95 10.84 16.61
C ALA A 126 -2.43 10.01 15.41
N GLN A 127 -2.78 8.72 15.37
CA GLN A 127 -2.45 7.76 14.31
C GLN A 127 -3.06 8.15 12.94
N ARG A 128 -4.17 8.91 12.90
CA ARG A 128 -4.86 9.35 11.67
C ARG A 128 -5.04 8.18 10.69
N GLY A 129 -4.67 8.31 9.40
CA GLY A 129 -4.74 7.21 8.41
C GLY A 129 -3.65 6.13 8.53
N SER A 130 -2.87 6.12 9.61
CA SER A 130 -1.66 5.27 9.76
C SER A 130 -0.60 5.47 8.68
N CYS A 131 -0.62 6.60 7.95
CA CYS A 131 0.28 6.89 6.83
C CYS A 131 1.67 7.36 7.32
N PHE A 132 2.45 6.43 7.88
CA PHE A 132 3.73 6.70 8.55
C PHE A 132 4.97 6.30 7.74
N GLY A 133 4.81 5.65 6.59
CA GLY A 133 5.95 5.30 5.75
C GLY A 133 6.39 6.43 4.79
N PRO A 134 7.21 6.11 3.77
CA PRO A 134 7.67 7.08 2.78
C PRO A 134 6.53 7.57 1.87
N SER A 135 6.73 8.76 1.32
CA SER A 135 6.02 9.33 0.16
C SER A 135 7.05 9.63 -0.93
N PHE A 136 6.58 9.74 -2.17
CA PHE A 136 7.41 10.03 -3.34
C PHE A 136 6.89 11.29 -3.99
N GLY A 137 7.79 12.23 -4.29
CA GLY A 137 7.41 13.50 -4.93
C GLY A 137 7.05 13.32 -6.40
N ASP A 138 6.28 14.26 -6.95
CA ASP A 138 5.95 14.27 -8.37
C ASP A 138 7.22 14.23 -9.23
N GLU A 139 8.27 14.95 -8.82
CA GLU A 139 9.52 15.00 -9.55
C GLU A 139 10.27 13.67 -9.54
N GLU A 140 10.22 12.90 -8.44
CA GLU A 140 10.82 11.56 -8.32
C GLU A 140 10.05 10.53 -9.17
N ILE A 141 8.73 10.66 -9.26
CA ILE A 141 7.88 9.79 -10.06
C ILE A 141 8.08 10.09 -11.55
N GLU A 142 8.03 11.36 -11.94
CA GLU A 142 8.25 11.81 -13.32
C GLU A 142 9.65 11.38 -13.80
N ALA A 143 10.67 11.51 -12.94
CA ALA A 143 12.02 11.00 -13.20
C ALA A 143 12.04 9.51 -13.57
N PHE A 144 11.37 8.70 -12.75
CA PHE A 144 11.29 7.27 -12.96
C PHE A 144 10.57 6.96 -14.27
N LEU A 145 9.44 7.60 -14.53
CA LEU A 145 8.65 7.35 -15.73
C LEU A 145 9.40 7.74 -17.01
N ASP A 146 10.03 8.92 -17.03
CA ASP A 146 10.82 9.40 -18.17
C ASP A 146 12.04 8.51 -18.43
N THR A 147 12.79 8.16 -17.36
CA THR A 147 14.01 7.34 -17.47
C THR A 147 13.70 5.95 -18.03
N GLN A 148 12.54 5.41 -17.68
CA GLN A 148 12.09 4.09 -18.10
C GLN A 148 11.25 4.12 -19.39
N GLY A 149 11.06 5.30 -20.01
CA GLY A 149 10.25 5.44 -21.23
C GLY A 149 8.81 4.97 -21.07
N VAL A 150 8.25 5.10 -19.86
CA VAL A 150 6.91 4.65 -19.51
C VAL A 150 5.89 5.70 -19.98
N PRO A 151 4.92 5.37 -20.84
CA PRO A 151 3.88 6.31 -21.26
C PRO A 151 2.96 6.70 -20.09
N PHE A 152 2.77 7.99 -19.87
CA PHE A 152 1.90 8.53 -18.83
C PHE A 152 1.21 9.82 -19.27
N ARG A 153 0.11 10.14 -18.58
CA ARG A 153 -0.57 11.43 -18.62
C ARG A 153 -0.50 12.08 -17.24
N ARG A 154 0.04 13.30 -17.17
CA ARG A 154 -0.03 14.13 -15.95
C ARG A 154 -1.42 14.75 -15.83
N LEU A 155 -2.02 14.64 -14.66
CA LEU A 155 -3.32 15.23 -14.32
C LEU A 155 -3.09 16.46 -13.43
N SER A 156 -3.90 17.50 -13.60
CA SER A 156 -3.92 18.58 -12.60
C SER A 156 -4.55 18.10 -11.30
N SER A 157 -4.31 18.82 -10.19
CA SER A 157 -4.94 18.51 -8.91
C SER A 157 -6.47 18.55 -8.99
N GLU A 158 -7.05 19.44 -9.80
CA GLU A 158 -8.50 19.52 -10.03
C GLU A 158 -9.04 18.38 -10.90
N GLU A 159 -8.25 17.91 -11.87
CA GLU A 159 -8.66 16.87 -12.82
C GLU A 159 -8.54 15.46 -12.24
N ARG A 160 -7.61 15.25 -11.30
CA ARG A 160 -7.23 13.92 -10.82
C ARG A 160 -8.40 13.12 -10.26
N ALA A 161 -9.06 13.63 -9.22
CA ALA A 161 -10.13 12.89 -8.55
C ALA A 161 -11.32 12.63 -9.50
N PRO A 162 -11.83 13.60 -10.28
CA PRO A 162 -12.87 13.37 -11.26
C PRO A 162 -12.50 12.34 -12.34
N THR A 163 -11.26 12.39 -12.85
CA THR A 163 -10.80 11.45 -13.89
C THR A 163 -10.74 10.02 -13.36
N VAL A 164 -10.12 9.83 -12.20
CA VAL A 164 -9.98 8.49 -11.60
C VAL A 164 -11.34 7.94 -11.15
N ALA A 165 -12.23 8.79 -10.64
CA ALA A 165 -13.60 8.43 -10.32
C ALA A 165 -14.38 7.95 -11.56
N GLY A 166 -14.20 8.63 -12.70
CA GLY A 166 -14.82 8.25 -13.98
C GLY A 166 -14.38 6.87 -14.44
N LEU A 167 -13.07 6.60 -14.44
CA LEU A 167 -12.52 5.27 -14.74
C LEU A 167 -13.12 4.19 -13.83
N LEU A 168 -13.14 4.43 -12.52
CA LEU A 168 -13.73 3.50 -11.57
C LEU A 168 -15.22 3.26 -11.87
N ALA A 169 -15.98 4.30 -12.22
CA ALA A 169 -17.40 4.20 -12.55
C ALA A 169 -17.67 3.40 -13.84
N GLU A 170 -16.72 3.38 -14.78
CA GLU A 170 -16.73 2.55 -15.99
C GLU A 170 -16.34 1.09 -15.70
N GLY A 171 -15.94 0.77 -14.46
CA GLY A 171 -15.58 -0.57 -14.02
C GLY A 171 -14.10 -0.93 -14.19
N THR A 172 -13.25 0.07 -14.45
CA THR A 172 -11.78 -0.04 -14.48
C THR A 172 -11.24 -0.40 -13.09
N ILE A 173 -10.30 -1.34 -13.03
CA ILE A 173 -9.52 -1.64 -11.83
C ILE A 173 -8.30 -0.72 -11.80
N VAL A 174 -8.22 0.12 -10.76
CA VAL A 174 -7.18 1.15 -10.65
C VAL A 174 -6.21 0.82 -9.52
N GLY A 175 -4.93 0.68 -9.86
CA GLY A 175 -3.84 0.76 -8.88
C GLY A 175 -3.69 2.21 -8.41
N HIS A 176 -3.85 2.46 -7.12
CA HIS A 176 -3.81 3.77 -6.50
C HIS A 176 -2.61 3.89 -5.58
N PHE A 177 -1.68 4.76 -5.96
CA PHE A 177 -0.48 5.10 -5.20
C PHE A 177 -0.49 6.59 -4.91
N ALA A 178 -0.72 6.98 -3.66
CA ALA A 178 -0.78 8.40 -3.29
C ALA A 178 -0.34 8.63 -1.84
N GLY A 179 0.37 9.72 -1.62
CA GLY A 179 0.88 10.15 -0.33
C GLY A 179 1.79 9.12 0.36
N ARG A 180 1.85 9.24 1.69
CA ARG A 180 2.66 8.37 2.54
C ARG A 180 2.01 6.99 2.67
N THR A 181 2.80 5.94 2.54
CA THR A 181 2.31 4.56 2.68
C THR A 181 1.81 4.25 4.09
N GLU A 182 0.83 3.35 4.18
CA GLU A 182 0.20 2.94 5.43
C GLU A 182 1.12 2.04 6.26
N PHE A 183 1.09 2.19 7.58
CA PHE A 183 1.72 1.30 8.54
C PHE A 183 0.73 0.26 9.03
N GLY A 184 1.01 -1.01 8.72
CA GLY A 184 0.18 -2.16 9.07
C GLY A 184 -0.10 -3.05 7.86
N PRO A 185 -0.87 -4.13 8.05
CA PRO A 185 -1.09 -5.14 7.00
C PRO A 185 -2.22 -4.78 6.03
N ARG A 186 -2.85 -3.60 6.18
CA ARG A 186 -4.01 -3.17 5.39
C ARG A 186 -3.64 -1.93 4.58
N ALA A 187 -4.00 -1.95 3.30
CA ALA A 187 -4.05 -0.71 2.54
C ALA A 187 -5.29 0.07 2.94
N LEU A 188 -5.12 1.37 3.14
CA LEU A 188 -6.10 2.32 3.65
C LEU A 188 -6.22 3.54 2.71
N GLY A 189 -5.98 3.33 1.42
CA GLY A 189 -6.14 4.36 0.39
C GLY A 189 -4.84 5.04 -0.04
N ALA A 190 -3.66 4.61 0.43
CA ALA A 190 -2.38 5.13 -0.04
C ALA A 190 -1.68 4.18 -1.01
N ARG A 191 -1.77 2.86 -0.77
CA ARG A 191 -1.24 1.80 -1.65
C ARG A 191 -2.31 0.76 -1.91
N SER A 192 -3.32 1.14 -2.69
CA SER A 192 -4.59 0.40 -2.81
C SER A 192 -4.87 -0.02 -4.24
N ILE A 193 -5.55 -1.15 -4.43
CA ILE A 193 -6.23 -1.47 -5.68
C ILE A 193 -7.71 -1.18 -5.45
N LEU A 194 -8.25 -0.35 -6.33
CA LEU A 194 -9.60 0.19 -6.23
C LEU A 194 -10.49 -0.39 -7.33
N GLY A 195 -11.79 -0.46 -7.04
CA GLY A 195 -12.81 -0.86 -8.00
C GLY A 195 -14.20 -0.41 -7.58
N ASP A 196 -15.15 -0.43 -8.51
CA ASP A 196 -16.55 -0.10 -8.23
C ASP A 196 -17.24 -1.18 -7.39
N ALA A 197 -17.74 -0.80 -6.21
CA ALA A 197 -18.41 -1.71 -5.30
C ALA A 197 -19.81 -2.17 -5.77
N ARG A 198 -20.42 -1.40 -6.69
CA ARG A 198 -21.74 -1.69 -7.27
C ARG A 198 -21.66 -2.80 -8.31
N ASN A 199 -20.47 -3.02 -8.90
CA ASN A 199 -20.28 -3.96 -9.98
C ASN A 199 -20.26 -5.41 -9.44
N PRO A 200 -21.22 -6.28 -9.81
CA PRO A 200 -21.31 -7.64 -9.29
C PRO A 200 -20.12 -8.52 -9.70
N ASP A 201 -19.46 -8.20 -10.82
CA ASP A 201 -18.32 -8.98 -11.31
C ASP A 201 -16.99 -8.54 -10.69
N MET A 202 -16.95 -7.41 -9.99
CA MET A 202 -15.70 -6.80 -9.50
C MET A 202 -14.94 -7.72 -8.53
N GLN A 203 -15.65 -8.45 -7.67
CA GLN A 203 -15.03 -9.41 -6.77
C GLN A 203 -14.30 -10.52 -7.53
N VAL A 204 -14.94 -11.05 -8.57
CA VAL A 204 -14.38 -12.13 -9.40
C VAL A 204 -13.20 -11.61 -10.20
N LYS A 205 -13.36 -10.45 -10.84
CA LYS A 205 -12.30 -9.80 -11.61
C LYS A 205 -11.07 -9.58 -10.72
N LEU A 206 -11.20 -8.92 -9.57
CA LEU A 206 -10.06 -8.67 -8.68
C LEU A 206 -9.38 -9.95 -8.18
N ASN A 207 -10.15 -10.98 -7.78
CA ASN A 207 -9.54 -12.21 -7.26
C ASN A 207 -8.81 -13.03 -8.34
N LEU A 208 -9.36 -13.12 -9.55
CA LEU A 208 -8.78 -13.91 -10.65
C LEU A 208 -7.68 -13.16 -11.41
N LYS A 209 -7.95 -11.91 -11.79
CA LYS A 209 -7.11 -11.10 -12.67
C LYS A 209 -5.90 -10.49 -11.97
N ILE A 210 -6.05 -10.16 -10.69
CA ILE A 210 -5.04 -9.38 -9.96
C ILE A 210 -4.44 -10.17 -8.80
N LYS A 211 -5.29 -10.78 -7.97
CA LYS A 211 -4.83 -11.38 -6.73
C LYS A 211 -4.36 -12.82 -6.87
N TYR A 212 -4.69 -13.50 -7.97
CA TYR A 212 -4.36 -14.90 -8.24
C TYR A 212 -4.62 -15.79 -7.00
N ARG A 213 -5.77 -15.58 -6.35
CA ARG A 213 -6.14 -16.24 -5.09
C ARG A 213 -7.58 -16.73 -5.16
N GLU A 214 -8.00 -17.42 -4.11
CA GLU A 214 -9.32 -18.03 -4.07
C GLU A 214 -10.43 -16.97 -4.23
N SER A 215 -11.35 -17.26 -5.15
CA SER A 215 -12.40 -16.35 -5.61
C SER A 215 -13.41 -15.92 -4.54
N PHE A 216 -13.54 -16.70 -3.46
CA PHE A 216 -14.50 -16.45 -2.39
C PHE A 216 -14.07 -15.36 -1.41
N ARG A 217 -12.82 -14.87 -1.48
CA ARG A 217 -12.35 -13.85 -0.53
C ARG A 217 -13.06 -12.52 -0.80
N PRO A 218 -13.81 -11.98 0.17
CA PRO A 218 -14.46 -10.69 0.03
C PRO A 218 -13.45 -9.54 0.13
N PHE A 219 -13.82 -8.41 -0.46
CA PHE A 219 -13.06 -7.17 -0.37
C PHE A 219 -13.70 -6.21 0.64
N ALA A 220 -12.92 -5.23 1.08
CA ALA A 220 -13.36 -4.24 2.05
C ALA A 220 -13.91 -3.00 1.34
N PRO A 221 -15.01 -2.39 1.81
CA PRO A 221 -15.41 -1.08 1.35
C PRO A 221 -14.58 0.01 2.02
N ALA A 222 -14.14 0.99 1.23
CA ALA A 222 -13.76 2.31 1.71
C ALA A 222 -14.91 3.28 1.45
N VAL A 223 -15.45 3.91 2.49
CA VAL A 223 -16.64 4.76 2.45
C VAL A 223 -16.36 6.11 3.08
N LEU A 224 -16.97 7.18 2.55
CA LEU A 224 -16.96 8.49 3.21
C LEU A 224 -17.51 8.36 4.63
N TRP A 225 -16.77 8.85 5.62
CA TRP A 225 -17.06 8.63 7.04
C TRP A 225 -18.48 9.02 7.45
N ASN A 226 -18.99 10.13 6.92
CA ASN A 226 -20.32 10.68 7.21
C ASN A 226 -21.46 9.91 6.52
N ARG A 227 -21.13 9.08 5.51
CA ARG A 227 -22.08 8.23 4.78
C ARG A 227 -22.11 6.80 5.27
N ALA A 228 -21.13 6.39 6.07
CA ALA A 228 -21.02 5.00 6.55
C ALA A 228 -22.31 4.46 7.22
N PRO A 229 -23.05 5.24 8.05
CA PRO A 229 -24.30 4.76 8.66
C PRO A 229 -25.43 4.46 7.66
N GLU A 230 -25.39 5.05 6.45
CA GLU A 230 -26.40 4.81 5.41
C GLU A 230 -26.22 3.44 4.71
N TYR A 231 -25.03 2.84 4.87
CA TYR A 231 -24.64 1.59 4.22
C TYR A 231 -24.33 0.47 5.20
N PHE A 232 -23.95 0.77 6.44
CA PHE A 232 -23.54 -0.21 7.43
C PHE A 232 -24.13 0.09 8.80
N GLU A 233 -24.52 -0.94 9.53
CA GLU A 233 -24.86 -0.89 10.96
C GLU A 233 -23.57 -0.74 11.79
N LEU A 234 -22.93 0.41 11.67
CA LEU A 234 -21.66 0.75 12.31
C LEU A 234 -21.85 1.95 13.26
N GLU A 235 -21.53 1.75 14.54
CA GLU A 235 -21.45 2.83 15.51
C GLU A 235 -20.05 3.46 15.47
N GLY A 236 -19.99 4.74 15.09
CA GLY A 236 -18.73 5.50 15.02
C GLY A 236 -17.91 5.24 13.75
N GLU A 237 -16.60 5.45 13.84
CA GLU A 237 -15.67 5.32 12.72
C GLU A 237 -14.90 3.98 12.74
N SER A 238 -14.51 3.49 11.56
CA SER A 238 -13.59 2.36 11.38
C SER A 238 -12.48 2.70 10.38
N PRO A 239 -11.50 3.57 10.73
CA PRO A 239 -10.53 4.07 9.75
C PRO A 239 -9.50 3.03 9.28
N TYR A 240 -9.44 1.85 9.89
CA TYR A 240 -8.34 0.90 9.72
C TYR A 240 -8.74 -0.48 9.17
N MET A 241 -10.00 -0.67 8.75
CA MET A 241 -10.53 -1.99 8.34
C MET A 241 -10.38 -3.08 9.42
N LEU A 242 -10.53 -2.70 10.69
CA LEU A 242 -10.41 -3.58 11.85
C LEU A 242 -11.75 -3.95 12.49
N LEU A 243 -12.87 -3.46 11.93
CA LEU A 243 -14.21 -3.78 12.36
C LEU A 243 -15.02 -4.36 11.19
N VAL A 244 -15.89 -5.29 11.53
CA VAL A 244 -16.92 -5.81 10.63
C VAL A 244 -18.28 -5.32 11.10
N ALA A 245 -19.04 -4.75 10.17
CA ALA A 245 -20.40 -4.28 10.39
C ALA A 245 -21.36 -4.95 9.39
N PRO A 246 -22.59 -5.26 9.79
CA PRO A 246 -23.63 -5.65 8.84
C PRO A 246 -23.91 -4.52 7.85
N VAL A 247 -24.18 -4.86 6.58
CA VAL A 247 -24.75 -3.94 5.59
C VAL A 247 -26.14 -3.51 6.06
N HIS A 248 -26.52 -2.25 5.89
CA HIS A 248 -27.81 -1.73 6.33
C HIS A 248 -28.97 -2.52 5.68
N PRO A 249 -30.04 -2.89 6.41
CA PRO A 249 -31.14 -3.71 5.89
C PRO A 249 -31.75 -3.21 4.59
N ASP A 250 -31.94 -1.89 4.45
CA ASP A 250 -32.53 -1.26 3.25
C ASP A 250 -31.68 -1.39 1.98
N ARG A 251 -30.40 -1.76 2.14
CA ARG A 251 -29.45 -1.97 1.06
C ARG A 251 -29.35 -3.45 0.66
N ARG A 252 -29.91 -4.37 1.47
CA ARG A 252 -29.79 -5.82 1.25
C ARG A 252 -30.75 -6.29 0.17
N LEU A 253 -30.29 -7.23 -0.63
CA LEU A 253 -31.10 -8.00 -1.58
C LEU A 253 -31.41 -9.38 -0.99
N PRO A 254 -32.63 -9.92 -1.17
CA PRO A 254 -32.95 -11.28 -0.74
C PRO A 254 -31.97 -12.29 -1.35
N TYR A 255 -31.49 -13.20 -0.51
CA TYR A 255 -30.57 -14.26 -0.92
C TYR A 255 -30.95 -15.60 -0.31
N GLU A 256 -31.01 -16.62 -1.16
CA GLU A 256 -31.14 -18.01 -0.76
C GLU A 256 -29.87 -18.76 -1.17
N ARG A 257 -29.27 -19.46 -0.19
CA ARG A 257 -27.99 -20.17 -0.37
C ARG A 257 -28.05 -21.31 -1.38
N GLY A 258 -29.22 -21.89 -1.59
CA GLY A 258 -29.36 -23.17 -2.29
C GLY A 258 -28.60 -24.30 -1.57
N ASP A 259 -28.59 -25.48 -2.19
CA ASP A 259 -27.94 -26.69 -1.66
C ASP A 259 -26.53 -26.93 -2.26
N GLY A 260 -26.05 -26.01 -3.10
CA GLY A 260 -24.76 -26.12 -3.77
C GLY A 260 -23.58 -26.02 -2.79
N GLU A 261 -22.53 -26.83 -3.05
CA GLU A 261 -21.26 -26.77 -2.32
C GLU A 261 -20.21 -25.89 -3.01
N ASP A 262 -20.52 -25.33 -4.19
CA ASP A 262 -19.60 -24.46 -4.91
C ASP A 262 -19.57 -23.07 -4.27
N MET A 263 -18.46 -22.78 -3.61
CA MET A 263 -18.21 -21.48 -2.97
C MET A 263 -18.23 -20.33 -3.98
N LEU A 264 -17.79 -20.56 -5.22
CA LEU A 264 -17.78 -19.52 -6.24
C LEU A 264 -19.21 -19.10 -6.60
N GLU A 265 -20.09 -20.06 -6.82
CA GLU A 265 -21.51 -19.81 -7.09
C GLU A 265 -22.18 -19.08 -5.92
N ILE A 266 -21.84 -19.47 -4.69
CA ILE A 266 -22.31 -18.80 -3.49
C ILE A 266 -21.85 -17.35 -3.48
N VAL A 267 -20.54 -17.07 -3.55
CA VAL A 267 -20.05 -15.69 -3.35
C VAL A 267 -20.46 -14.73 -4.47
N GLN A 268 -20.64 -15.21 -5.70
CA GLN A 268 -20.98 -14.35 -6.85
C GLN A 268 -22.41 -13.81 -6.82
N ARG A 269 -23.33 -14.42 -6.06
CA ARG A 269 -24.72 -13.96 -6.00
C ARG A 269 -24.82 -12.58 -5.34
N PRO A 270 -25.40 -11.57 -5.99
CA PRO A 270 -25.62 -10.26 -5.37
C PRO A 270 -26.48 -10.36 -4.11
N ARG A 271 -26.11 -9.61 -3.07
CA ARG A 271 -26.79 -9.58 -1.74
C ARG A 271 -27.08 -8.17 -1.26
N SER A 272 -26.70 -7.17 -2.03
CA SER A 272 -26.96 -5.77 -1.76
C SER A 272 -26.81 -4.97 -3.05
N ASP A 273 -27.09 -3.67 -2.99
CA ASP A 273 -26.74 -2.71 -4.05
C ASP A 273 -25.22 -2.43 -4.15
N VAL A 274 -24.41 -2.98 -3.23
CA VAL A 274 -22.93 -2.95 -3.22
C VAL A 274 -22.35 -4.38 -3.11
N PRO A 275 -22.61 -5.24 -4.12
CA PRO A 275 -22.32 -6.67 -4.02
C PRO A 275 -20.83 -7.00 -3.87
N ALA A 276 -19.91 -6.22 -4.43
CA ALA A 276 -18.49 -6.55 -4.44
C ALA A 276 -17.81 -6.52 -3.06
N VAL A 277 -18.45 -5.88 -2.08
CA VAL A 277 -17.96 -5.70 -0.70
C VAL A 277 -18.85 -6.40 0.33
N THR A 278 -19.93 -7.06 -0.10
CA THR A 278 -20.92 -7.67 0.78
C THR A 278 -20.64 -9.16 0.93
N HIS A 279 -20.46 -9.61 2.17
CA HIS A 279 -20.19 -11.01 2.49
C HIS A 279 -21.48 -11.86 2.45
N VAL A 280 -21.31 -13.18 2.49
CA VAL A 280 -22.41 -14.16 2.47
C VAL A 280 -23.41 -13.96 3.62
N ASP A 281 -22.94 -13.47 4.76
CA ASP A 281 -23.73 -13.16 5.96
C ASP A 281 -24.21 -11.70 6.03
N TYR A 282 -24.18 -10.98 4.90
CA TYR A 282 -24.46 -9.55 4.78
C TYR A 282 -23.51 -8.64 5.58
N SER A 283 -22.35 -9.13 6.02
CA SER A 283 -21.36 -8.29 6.68
C SER A 283 -20.40 -7.64 5.68
N ALA A 284 -19.69 -6.60 6.13
CA ALA A 284 -18.58 -5.99 5.41
C ALA A 284 -17.52 -5.49 6.38
N ARG A 285 -16.25 -5.57 5.96
CA ARG A 285 -15.10 -5.08 6.75
C ARG A 285 -14.77 -3.63 6.39
N VAL A 286 -15.36 -2.68 7.11
CA VAL A 286 -15.47 -1.28 6.67
C VAL A 286 -14.20 -0.47 6.93
N GLN A 287 -13.80 0.36 5.96
CA GLN A 287 -12.93 1.52 6.16
C GLN A 287 -13.74 2.81 6.06
N THR A 288 -13.80 3.60 7.13
CA THR A 288 -14.32 4.97 7.06
C THR A 288 -13.20 5.94 6.71
N VAL A 289 -13.43 6.83 5.74
CA VAL A 289 -12.41 7.78 5.27
C VAL A 289 -12.83 9.20 5.67
N HIS A 290 -12.06 9.80 6.57
CA HIS A 290 -12.21 11.19 6.98
C HIS A 290 -11.24 12.09 6.19
N PRO A 291 -11.62 13.33 5.82
CA PRO A 291 -10.73 14.24 5.08
C PRO A 291 -9.45 14.61 5.84
N CYS A 292 -9.39 14.35 7.15
CA CYS A 292 -8.21 14.65 7.97
C CYS A 292 -7.26 13.46 8.13
N ASP A 293 -7.61 12.28 7.61
CA ASP A 293 -6.81 11.07 7.69
C ASP A 293 -6.04 10.81 6.39
N ASN A 294 -6.76 10.91 5.26
CA ASN A 294 -6.20 10.79 3.93
C ASN A 294 -7.00 11.70 2.97
N PRO A 295 -6.61 12.98 2.81
CA PRO A 295 -7.34 13.96 2.01
C PRO A 295 -7.50 13.55 0.54
N ARG A 296 -6.43 13.07 -0.12
CA ARG A 296 -6.47 12.68 -1.54
C ARG A 296 -7.41 11.50 -1.79
N PHE A 297 -7.46 10.55 -0.86
CA PHE A 297 -8.37 9.41 -0.97
C PHE A 297 -9.83 9.80 -0.67
N HIS A 298 -10.03 10.73 0.26
CA HIS A 298 -11.35 11.32 0.52
C HIS A 298 -11.87 12.08 -0.71
N GLU A 299 -11.05 12.90 -1.36
CA GLU A 299 -11.40 13.62 -2.59
C GLU A 299 -11.83 12.67 -3.71
N LEU A 300 -11.12 11.54 -3.87
CA LEU A 300 -11.49 10.51 -4.84
C LEU A 300 -12.87 9.90 -4.53
N LEU A 301 -13.13 9.55 -3.27
CA LEU A 301 -14.43 9.01 -2.86
C LEU A 301 -15.56 10.03 -3.05
N ALA A 302 -15.31 11.31 -2.77
CA ALA A 302 -16.28 12.38 -2.96
C ALA A 302 -16.59 12.59 -4.46
N ALA A 303 -15.57 12.61 -5.31
CA ALA A 303 -15.75 12.69 -6.76
C ALA A 303 -16.50 11.48 -7.32
N PHE A 304 -16.24 10.28 -6.77
CA PHE A 304 -16.99 9.09 -7.12
C PHE A 304 -18.45 9.17 -6.67
N GLU A 305 -18.74 9.65 -5.46
CA GLU A 305 -20.11 9.90 -4.99
C GLU A 305 -20.85 10.87 -5.91
N GLU A 306 -20.21 11.98 -6.28
CA GLU A 306 -20.80 13.01 -7.16
C GLU A 306 -21.20 12.43 -8.52
N GLN A 307 -20.36 11.58 -9.11
CA GLN A 307 -20.61 10.99 -10.43
C GLN A 307 -21.60 9.82 -10.41
N THR A 308 -21.66 9.08 -9.30
CA THR A 308 -22.32 7.76 -9.26
C THR A 308 -23.48 7.66 -8.29
N GLY A 309 -23.60 8.60 -7.35
CA GLY A 309 -24.46 8.52 -6.18
C GLY A 309 -24.00 7.51 -5.11
N CYS A 310 -22.83 6.88 -5.29
CA CYS A 310 -22.30 5.86 -4.37
C CYS A 310 -21.07 6.41 -3.63
N PRO A 311 -21.07 6.50 -2.29
CA PRO A 311 -19.98 7.10 -1.52
C PRO A 311 -18.88 6.11 -1.14
N LEU A 312 -18.83 4.94 -1.80
CA LEU A 312 -17.89 3.88 -1.44
C LEU A 312 -17.28 3.15 -2.64
N LEU A 313 -16.04 2.75 -2.46
CA LEU A 313 -15.24 1.97 -3.41
C LEU A 313 -14.82 0.63 -2.77
N VAL A 314 -14.54 -0.36 -3.62
CA VAL A 314 -13.74 -1.51 -3.20
C VAL A 314 -12.33 -1.02 -2.89
N ASN A 315 -11.77 -1.42 -1.76
CA ASN A 315 -10.37 -1.20 -1.43
C ASN A 315 -9.70 -2.52 -1.03
N THR A 316 -8.60 -2.85 -1.71
CA THR A 316 -7.72 -3.96 -1.36
C THR A 316 -6.25 -3.56 -1.43
N SER A 317 -5.37 -4.35 -0.80
CA SER A 317 -3.93 -4.08 -0.77
C SER A 317 -3.37 -3.97 -2.18
N PHE A 318 -2.45 -3.05 -2.46
CA PHE A 318 -1.77 -3.03 -3.77
C PHE A 318 -0.58 -3.99 -3.73
N ASN A 319 -0.82 -5.24 -4.16
CA ASN A 319 0.15 -6.32 -4.26
C ASN A 319 -0.44 -7.54 -4.99
N VAL A 320 0.40 -8.53 -5.28
CA VAL A 320 -0.01 -9.89 -5.66
C VAL A 320 0.15 -10.86 -4.49
N ARG A 321 -0.39 -12.08 -4.61
CA ARG A 321 -0.20 -13.13 -3.61
C ARG A 321 1.29 -13.44 -3.43
N GLY A 322 1.75 -13.46 -2.19
CA GLY A 322 3.15 -13.76 -1.84
C GLY A 322 4.08 -12.55 -1.82
N GLU A 323 3.62 -11.36 -2.24
CA GLU A 323 4.40 -10.11 -2.18
C GLU A 323 3.82 -9.15 -1.12
N PRO A 324 4.66 -8.31 -0.47
CA PRO A 324 4.20 -7.24 0.40
C PRO A 324 3.43 -6.16 -0.37
N ILE A 325 2.77 -5.24 0.35
CA ILE A 325 2.18 -4.03 -0.26
C ILE A 325 3.29 -3.24 -0.95
N VAL A 326 3.04 -2.77 -2.17
CA VAL A 326 4.00 -1.97 -2.94
C VAL A 326 4.41 -0.73 -2.17
N ASN A 327 5.71 -0.44 -2.15
CA ASN A 327 6.25 0.70 -1.40
C ASN A 327 6.70 1.82 -2.33
N THR A 328 7.52 1.48 -3.33
CA THR A 328 8.08 2.43 -4.30
C THR A 328 7.21 2.54 -5.57
N PRO A 329 7.36 3.62 -6.38
CA PRO A 329 6.69 3.72 -7.67
C PRO A 329 7.01 2.53 -8.61
N TYR A 330 8.18 1.91 -8.44
CA TYR A 330 8.63 0.76 -9.23
C TYR A 330 7.91 -0.49 -8.79
N ASP A 331 7.78 -0.72 -7.48
CA ASP A 331 6.99 -1.83 -6.98
C ASP A 331 5.55 -1.73 -7.51
N ALA A 332 4.99 -0.51 -7.52
CA ALA A 332 3.65 -0.23 -8.05
C ALA A 332 3.57 -0.49 -9.57
N TYR A 333 4.50 0.03 -10.35
CA TYR A 333 4.56 -0.17 -11.80
C TYR A 333 4.81 -1.64 -12.17
N ARG A 334 5.76 -2.32 -11.51
CA ARG A 334 6.02 -3.75 -11.65
C ARG A 334 4.78 -4.58 -11.36
N CYS A 335 4.07 -4.28 -10.27
CA CYS A 335 2.84 -4.97 -9.92
C CYS A 335 1.73 -4.69 -10.94
N PHE A 336 1.59 -3.45 -11.39
CA PHE A 336 0.68 -3.05 -12.46
C PHE A 336 0.95 -3.80 -13.77
N MET A 337 2.21 -3.90 -14.19
CA MET A 337 2.57 -4.56 -15.44
C MET A 337 2.43 -6.09 -15.38
N ARG A 338 2.69 -6.71 -14.22
CA ARG A 338 2.57 -8.15 -14.00
C ARG A 338 1.15 -8.64 -13.65
N THR A 339 0.16 -7.74 -13.65
CA THR A 339 -1.24 -8.08 -13.37
C THR A 339 -2.15 -7.49 -14.45
N ASP A 340 -3.40 -7.92 -14.47
CA ASP A 340 -4.41 -7.43 -15.39
C ASP A 340 -5.14 -6.19 -14.85
N MET A 341 -4.44 -5.30 -14.13
CA MET A 341 -4.98 -4.00 -13.75
C MET A 341 -5.12 -3.12 -14.99
N ASP A 342 -6.18 -2.34 -15.06
CA ASP A 342 -6.53 -1.56 -16.25
C ASP A 342 -5.82 -0.19 -16.27
N ALA A 343 -5.63 0.40 -15.08
CA ALA A 343 -4.92 1.68 -14.92
C ALA A 343 -4.10 1.74 -13.63
N LEU A 344 -3.06 2.57 -13.63
CA LEU A 344 -2.25 2.92 -12.47
C LEU A 344 -2.19 4.43 -12.31
N VAL A 345 -2.41 4.90 -11.09
CA VAL A 345 -2.25 6.30 -10.70
C VAL A 345 -1.10 6.37 -9.70
N LEU A 346 -0.01 7.03 -10.09
CA LEU A 346 1.15 7.35 -9.26
C LEU A 346 1.08 8.85 -8.93
N GLU A 347 0.64 9.21 -7.73
CA GLU A 347 0.31 10.60 -7.36
C GLU A 347 -0.59 11.26 -8.42
N ASP A 348 -0.07 12.17 -9.24
CA ASP A 348 -0.78 12.90 -10.30
C ASP A 348 -0.56 12.32 -11.72
N PHE A 349 0.14 11.19 -11.85
CA PHE A 349 0.44 10.55 -13.12
C PHE A 349 -0.49 9.35 -13.36
N LEU A 350 -1.28 9.40 -14.43
CA LEU A 350 -2.14 8.33 -14.89
C LEU A 350 -1.44 7.52 -15.98
N LEU A 351 -1.40 6.21 -15.80
CA LEU A 351 -0.89 5.24 -16.76
C LEU A 351 -2.02 4.29 -17.13
N LEU A 352 -2.30 4.16 -18.43
CA LEU A 352 -3.29 3.21 -18.95
C LEU A 352 -2.59 1.96 -19.45
N LYS A 353 -3.11 0.78 -19.09
CA LYS A 353 -2.46 -0.52 -19.38
C LYS A 353 -2.25 -0.74 -20.88
N GLU A 354 -3.23 -0.33 -21.67
CA GLU A 354 -3.24 -0.44 -23.13
C GLU A 354 -2.21 0.45 -23.85
N GLU A 355 -1.72 1.48 -23.17
CA GLU A 355 -0.69 2.38 -23.70
C GLU A 355 0.72 1.91 -23.34
N GLN A 356 0.86 0.93 -22.44
CA GLN A 356 2.16 0.51 -21.92
C GLN A 356 2.92 -0.41 -22.88
N PRO A 357 4.26 -0.33 -22.90
CA PRO A 357 5.08 -1.31 -23.60
C PRO A 357 4.92 -2.70 -22.96
N PRO A 358 5.16 -3.79 -23.72
CA PRO A 358 5.07 -5.15 -23.20
C PRO A 358 6.04 -5.39 -22.03
N TRP A 359 5.58 -6.16 -21.04
CA TRP A 359 6.42 -6.57 -19.91
C TRP A 359 7.29 -7.78 -20.30
N PRO A 360 8.60 -7.82 -19.95
CA PRO A 360 9.46 -8.95 -20.26
C PRO A 360 9.10 -10.17 -19.37
N GLU A 361 8.78 -11.31 -19.99
CA GLU A 361 8.26 -12.48 -19.27
C GLU A 361 9.34 -13.43 -18.70
N GLU A 362 10.62 -13.34 -19.09
CA GLU A 362 11.66 -14.29 -18.65
C GLU A 362 12.92 -13.61 -18.09
N GLY A 363 13.34 -14.04 -16.89
CA GLY A 363 14.72 -13.92 -16.38
C GLY A 363 15.25 -12.53 -16.01
N ARG A 364 14.48 -11.46 -16.20
CA ARG A 364 14.99 -10.08 -16.08
C ARG A 364 14.34 -9.36 -14.91
N ALA A 365 15.08 -9.22 -13.81
CA ALA A 365 14.94 -8.03 -12.99
C ALA A 365 15.22 -6.80 -13.88
N MET A 366 14.80 -5.62 -13.45
CA MET A 366 14.88 -4.36 -14.22
C MET A 366 16.28 -4.02 -14.78
N ASP A 367 17.34 -4.71 -14.36
CA ASP A 367 18.73 -4.55 -14.84
C ASP A 367 18.85 -4.62 -16.37
N GLU A 368 17.88 -5.20 -17.09
CA GLU A 368 17.81 -5.22 -18.55
C GLU A 368 16.51 -4.61 -19.14
N TRP A 369 15.65 -4.00 -18.33
CA TRP A 369 14.42 -3.32 -18.79
C TRP A 369 14.69 -1.88 -19.23
N ALA A 370 15.83 -1.65 -19.87
CA ALA A 370 15.95 -0.49 -20.71
C ALA A 370 14.98 -0.71 -21.89
N VAL A 371 13.88 0.04 -21.92
CA VAL A 371 13.38 0.51 -23.22
C VAL A 371 14.61 0.92 -24.02
N GLU A 372 14.70 0.63 -25.31
CA GLU A 372 15.75 1.21 -26.16
C GLU A 372 15.59 2.73 -26.06
N ASN A 373 16.19 3.32 -25.03
CA ASN A 373 16.30 4.74 -24.85
C ASN A 373 17.00 5.19 -26.13
N PRO A 374 16.56 6.30 -26.74
CA PRO A 374 17.27 6.86 -27.88
C PRO A 374 18.75 6.85 -27.53
N ARG A 375 19.57 6.17 -28.35
CA ARG A 375 20.98 5.95 -28.02
C ARG A 375 21.56 7.28 -27.59
N ALA A 376 22.01 7.34 -26.34
CA ALA A 376 22.60 8.55 -25.80
C ALA A 376 23.66 9.03 -26.79
N ASP A 377 23.66 10.33 -27.08
CA ASP A 377 24.60 10.94 -28.01
C ASP A 377 26.03 10.49 -27.64
N PRO A 378 26.72 9.72 -28.50
CA PRO A 378 28.01 9.14 -28.15
C PRO A 378 29.05 10.19 -27.77
N GLU A 379 28.94 11.40 -28.31
CA GLU A 379 29.80 12.51 -27.93
C GLU A 379 29.47 13.01 -26.53
N LEU A 380 28.18 13.16 -26.19
CA LEU A 380 27.76 13.55 -24.84
C LEU A 380 28.20 12.51 -23.80
N VAL A 381 28.07 11.22 -24.12
CA VAL A 381 28.53 10.13 -23.23
C VAL A 381 30.04 10.22 -23.01
N ALA A 382 30.83 10.36 -24.07
CA ALA A 382 32.29 10.48 -23.96
C ALA A 382 32.72 11.72 -23.19
N GLU A 383 32.02 12.85 -23.36
CA GLU A 383 32.28 14.09 -22.61
C GLU A 383 31.91 13.95 -21.12
N LEU A 384 30.83 13.22 -20.79
CA LEU A 384 30.44 12.91 -19.41
C LEU A 384 31.40 11.92 -18.74
N GLU A 385 31.85 10.88 -19.47
CA GLU A 385 32.87 9.95 -19.01
C GLU A 385 34.19 10.68 -18.71
N ALA A 386 34.63 11.57 -19.60
CA ALA A 386 35.82 12.40 -19.36
C ALA A 386 35.69 13.27 -18.09
N ILE A 387 34.51 13.83 -17.85
CA ILE A 387 34.25 14.58 -16.62
C ILE A 387 34.36 13.68 -15.39
N PHE A 388 33.82 12.46 -15.44
CA PHE A 388 33.92 11.48 -14.35
C PHE A 388 35.39 11.08 -14.08
N ASP A 389 36.13 10.70 -15.13
CA ASP A 389 37.53 10.28 -15.06
C ASP A 389 38.46 11.39 -14.55
N GLU A 390 38.17 12.65 -14.88
CA GLU A 390 38.99 13.78 -14.45
C GLU A 390 38.68 14.26 -13.03
N THR A 391 37.43 14.11 -12.57
CA THR A 391 36.98 14.78 -11.33
C THR A 391 36.60 13.82 -10.20
N VAL A 392 35.96 12.69 -10.53
CA VAL A 392 35.39 11.75 -9.56
C VAL A 392 36.31 10.55 -9.36
N GLU A 393 36.76 9.92 -10.45
CA GLU A 393 37.58 8.70 -10.42
C GLU A 393 38.89 8.84 -9.61
N PRO A 394 39.69 9.92 -9.75
CA PRO A 394 40.96 10.03 -9.05
C PRO A 394 40.78 10.12 -7.53
N LYS A 395 39.68 10.75 -7.10
CA LYS A 395 39.32 10.93 -5.69
C LYS A 395 38.73 9.65 -5.08
N LEU A 396 38.02 8.85 -5.87
CA LEU A 396 37.62 7.49 -5.48
C LEU A 396 38.86 6.59 -5.26
N ARG A 397 39.82 6.64 -6.18
CA ARG A 397 41.07 5.87 -6.12
C ARG A 397 41.96 6.28 -4.95
N SER A 398 42.06 7.57 -4.63
CA SER A 398 42.89 8.07 -3.52
C SER A 398 42.38 7.67 -2.13
N ASN A 399 41.07 7.40 -2.00
CA ASN A 399 40.44 6.98 -0.74
C ASN A 399 40.49 5.46 -0.48
N GLY A 400 41.31 4.72 -1.24
CA GLY A 400 41.50 3.28 -1.04
C GLY A 400 40.31 2.40 -1.44
N SER A 401 39.32 2.97 -2.14
CA SER A 401 38.16 2.24 -2.64
C SER A 401 38.53 1.54 -3.95
N SER A 402 39.02 0.30 -3.84
CA SER A 402 39.06 -0.64 -4.98
C SER A 402 37.78 -1.48 -5.08
N SER A 403 36.81 -1.27 -4.18
CA SER A 403 35.53 -1.96 -4.18
C SER A 403 34.51 -1.20 -3.31
N PHE A 404 33.24 -1.22 -3.74
CA PHE A 404 32.04 -0.73 -3.04
C PHE A 404 31.83 -1.43 -1.66
N GLY A 405 32.80 -1.35 -0.73
CA GLY A 405 32.78 -2.14 0.51
C GLY A 405 33.84 -1.78 1.55
N ALA A 406 34.32 -0.53 1.62
CA ALA A 406 35.30 -0.11 2.63
C ALA A 406 34.65 0.12 4.02
N PRO A 407 35.39 -0.03 5.13
CA PRO A 407 34.86 0.15 6.49
C PRO A 407 34.41 1.61 6.70
N GLY A 408 33.13 1.81 7.02
CA GLY A 408 32.50 3.14 7.11
C GLY A 408 31.61 3.49 5.91
N TRP A 409 31.67 2.70 4.84
CA TRP A 409 30.69 2.74 3.76
C TRP A 409 29.50 1.89 4.18
N HIS A 410 28.39 2.52 4.50
CA HIS A 410 27.12 1.82 4.53
C HIS A 410 26.60 1.77 3.09
N PRO A 411 26.27 0.61 2.52
CA PRO A 411 25.45 0.59 1.33
C PRO A 411 24.21 1.43 1.65
N VAL A 412 23.99 2.46 0.85
CA VAL A 412 22.76 3.25 0.94
C VAL A 412 21.65 2.28 0.57
N ASN A 413 20.96 1.77 1.58
CA ASN A 413 19.79 0.93 1.41
C ASN A 413 18.54 1.79 1.12
N ASP A 414 18.73 3.06 0.72
CA ASP A 414 17.70 3.77 -0.03
C ASP A 414 17.71 3.13 -1.41
N SER A 415 16.67 2.35 -1.69
CA SER A 415 16.28 1.81 -2.97
C SER A 415 16.83 2.60 -4.17
N ALA A 416 17.37 1.91 -5.17
CA ALA A 416 17.80 2.39 -6.48
C ALA A 416 16.76 3.25 -7.22
N TYR A 417 16.50 4.45 -6.70
CA TYR A 417 15.43 5.35 -7.11
C TYR A 417 16.01 6.72 -7.44
N PRO A 418 15.78 7.26 -8.65
CA PRO A 418 16.29 8.56 -9.03
C PRO A 418 15.69 9.64 -8.11
N ARG A 419 16.56 10.50 -7.54
CA ARG A 419 16.12 11.73 -6.89
C ARG A 419 16.24 12.89 -7.86
N ALA A 420 15.23 13.77 -7.86
CA ALA A 420 15.17 14.94 -8.72
C ALA A 420 15.59 16.21 -7.96
N ILE A 421 16.21 17.15 -8.68
CA ILE A 421 16.47 18.50 -8.16
C ILE A 421 15.24 19.37 -8.45
N PRO A 422 14.60 19.99 -7.45
CA PRO A 422 13.41 20.82 -7.66
C PRO A 422 13.67 21.98 -8.63
N GLU A 423 12.67 22.28 -9.45
CA GLU A 423 12.66 23.38 -10.40
C GLU A 423 12.79 24.75 -9.68
N GLY A 424 13.53 25.68 -10.26
CA GLY A 424 13.78 27.00 -9.64
C GLY A 424 14.82 27.02 -8.53
N THR A 425 15.60 25.94 -8.34
CA THR A 425 16.77 25.95 -7.45
C THR A 425 17.82 26.92 -8.00
N ASN A 426 17.99 28.07 -7.33
CA ASN A 426 18.98 29.11 -7.71
C ASN A 426 20.43 28.62 -7.72
N ASP A 427 20.72 27.49 -7.08
CA ASP A 427 22.03 26.84 -7.06
C ASP A 427 21.87 25.30 -7.08
N PRO A 428 21.80 24.69 -8.29
CA PRO A 428 21.69 23.24 -8.46
C PRO A 428 22.83 22.47 -7.78
N VAL A 429 23.99 23.10 -7.66
CA VAL A 429 25.18 22.53 -7.00
C VAL A 429 24.94 22.40 -5.51
N MET A 430 24.38 23.41 -4.87
CA MET A 430 24.06 23.34 -3.44
C MET A 430 22.91 22.38 -3.13
N ALA A 431 21.98 22.16 -4.06
CA ALA A 431 20.96 21.11 -3.91
C ALA A 431 21.59 19.71 -3.96
N ILE A 432 22.52 19.48 -4.88
CA ILE A 432 23.30 18.25 -4.96
C ILE A 432 24.17 18.04 -3.73
N VAL A 433 24.87 19.08 -3.27
CA VAL A 433 25.64 19.03 -2.03
C VAL A 433 24.72 18.60 -0.88
N ARG A 434 23.53 19.18 -0.74
CA ARG A 434 22.56 18.77 0.31
C ARG A 434 22.09 17.33 0.15
N LEU A 435 21.84 16.87 -1.08
CA LEU A 435 21.44 15.49 -1.38
C LEU A 435 22.56 14.49 -1.02
N THR A 436 23.82 14.89 -1.18
CA THR A 436 25.00 14.02 -1.04
C THR A 436 25.72 14.18 0.30
N HIS A 437 25.43 15.25 1.05
CA HIS A 437 26.09 15.58 2.32
C HIS A 437 25.85 14.54 3.41
N SER A 438 24.71 13.86 3.37
CA SER A 438 24.37 12.78 4.30
C SER A 438 25.04 11.44 3.96
N TRP A 439 25.70 11.33 2.81
CA TRP A 439 26.06 10.03 2.22
C TRP A 439 27.57 9.76 2.18
N THR A 440 28.42 10.78 2.27
CA THR A 440 29.86 10.65 1.96
C THR A 440 30.76 11.53 2.83
N SER A 441 32.09 11.32 2.77
CA SER A 441 33.06 12.24 3.39
C SER A 441 33.04 13.60 2.67
N LEU A 442 33.44 14.65 3.39
CA LEU A 442 33.53 16.03 2.85
C LEU A 442 34.34 16.08 1.54
N GLU A 443 35.41 15.31 1.45
CA GLU A 443 36.30 15.23 0.28
C GLU A 443 35.62 14.63 -0.96
N LEU A 444 34.73 13.65 -0.77
CA LEU A 444 33.96 13.04 -1.87
C LEU A 444 32.77 13.92 -2.27
N THR A 445 32.14 14.59 -1.31
CA THR A 445 31.13 15.62 -1.61
C THR A 445 31.72 16.72 -2.48
N GLU A 446 32.93 17.19 -2.18
CA GLU A 446 33.66 18.16 -3.01
C GLU A 446 34.06 17.58 -4.39
N ALA A 447 34.44 16.30 -4.47
CA ALA A 447 34.69 15.56 -5.71
C ALA A 447 33.49 15.59 -6.66
N MET A 448 32.37 15.08 -6.14
CA MET A 448 31.14 14.94 -6.89
C MET A 448 30.54 16.29 -7.25
N SER A 449 30.68 17.30 -6.39
CA SER A 449 30.17 18.65 -6.66
C SER A 449 30.83 19.31 -7.87
N GLU A 450 32.12 19.05 -8.12
CA GLU A 450 32.83 19.57 -9.30
C GLU A 450 32.47 18.78 -10.56
N GLY A 451 32.47 17.45 -10.48
CA GLY A 451 32.07 16.59 -11.60
C GLY A 451 30.65 16.88 -12.05
N LEU A 452 29.72 16.98 -11.10
CA LEU A 452 28.33 17.30 -11.38
C LEU A 452 28.22 18.70 -12.00
N ARG A 453 28.89 19.74 -11.45
CA ARG A 453 28.92 21.08 -12.06
C ARG A 453 29.27 21.07 -13.54
N ARG A 454 30.35 20.35 -13.89
CA ARG A 454 30.82 20.24 -15.26
C ARG A 454 29.82 19.49 -16.13
N ALA A 455 29.27 18.38 -15.63
CA ALA A 455 28.25 17.58 -16.33
C ALA A 455 26.99 18.40 -16.63
N PHE A 456 26.49 19.16 -15.65
CA PHE A 456 25.34 20.05 -15.83
C PHE A 456 25.59 21.14 -16.86
N THR A 457 26.76 21.78 -16.81
CA THR A 457 27.11 22.85 -17.76
C THR A 457 27.19 22.31 -19.19
N LEU A 458 27.70 21.09 -19.35
CA LEU A 458 27.77 20.39 -20.62
C LEU A 458 26.36 20.05 -21.15
N VAL A 459 25.52 19.45 -20.31
CA VAL A 459 24.14 19.09 -20.67
C VAL A 459 23.32 20.33 -21.01
N ASP A 460 23.34 21.39 -20.20
CA ASP A 460 22.64 22.66 -20.47
C ASP A 460 23.10 23.30 -21.79
N ARG A 461 24.40 23.24 -22.10
CA ARG A 461 24.92 23.74 -23.39
C ARG A 461 24.42 22.90 -24.58
N ARG A 462 24.40 21.56 -24.46
CA ARG A 462 23.91 20.65 -25.50
C ARG A 462 22.40 20.82 -25.74
N LEU A 463 21.61 20.92 -24.66
CA LEU A 463 20.17 21.21 -24.71
C LEU A 463 19.85 22.50 -25.47
N ARG A 464 20.68 23.54 -25.32
CA ARG A 464 20.50 24.82 -26.01
C ARG A 464 20.94 24.82 -27.48
N THR A 465 21.75 23.84 -27.91
CA THR A 465 22.42 23.86 -29.23
C THR A 465 21.87 22.83 -30.21
N HIS A 466 21.19 21.78 -29.75
CA HIS A 466 20.67 20.71 -30.59
C HIS A 466 19.17 20.49 -30.37
N ALA A 467 18.41 20.31 -31.46
CA ALA A 467 17.02 19.86 -31.41
C ALA A 467 16.96 18.35 -31.13
N VAL A 468 17.41 17.93 -29.96
CA VAL A 468 17.47 16.50 -29.57
C VAL A 468 16.14 16.06 -28.96
N GLY A 469 15.08 15.90 -29.76
CA GLY A 469 13.80 15.41 -29.26
C GLY A 469 13.30 16.11 -27.98
N THR A 470 12.43 15.46 -27.21
CA THR A 470 12.02 15.92 -25.87
C THR A 470 13.08 15.46 -24.88
N VAL A 471 13.95 16.38 -24.44
CA VAL A 471 14.81 16.14 -23.28
C VAL A 471 14.17 16.84 -22.08
N SER A 472 14.05 16.12 -20.96
CA SER A 472 13.65 16.73 -19.69
C SER A 472 14.60 17.89 -19.35
N ASP A 473 14.06 19.03 -18.95
CA ASP A 473 14.83 20.16 -18.41
C ASP A 473 15.35 19.88 -16.99
N ARG A 474 15.10 18.67 -16.48
CA ARG A 474 15.51 18.19 -15.16
C ARG A 474 16.69 17.25 -15.27
N ALA A 475 17.50 17.27 -14.22
CA ALA A 475 18.55 16.29 -14.04
C ALA A 475 18.20 15.36 -12.89
N TYR A 476 18.41 14.08 -13.14
CA TYR A 476 18.16 13.00 -12.21
C TYR A 476 19.50 12.38 -11.81
N VAL A 477 19.65 12.09 -10.52
CA VAL A 477 20.85 11.45 -10.00
C VAL A 477 20.49 10.05 -9.52
N MET A 478 21.11 9.04 -10.14
CA MET A 478 21.05 7.63 -9.74
C MET A 478 22.44 7.24 -9.21
N PHE A 479 22.49 6.59 -8.05
CA PHE A 479 23.73 6.09 -7.43
C PHE A 479 23.69 4.58 -7.25
#